data_AF-A0A1E8YZU9-F1
#
_entry.id   AF-A0A1E8YZU9-F1
#
_cell.length_a   1.000
_cell.length_b   1.000
_cell.length_c   1.000
_cell.angle_alpha   90.00
_cell.angle_beta   90.00
_cell.angle_gamma   90.00
#
_symmetry.space_group_name_H-M   'P 1'
#
loop_
_entity.id
_entity.type
_entity.pdbx_description
1 polymer ?
#
loop_
_entity_poly.entity_id
_entity_poly.type
_entity_poly.pdbx_seq_one_letter_code
_entity_poly.pdbx_strand_id
1 'polypeptide(L)'
;MEKLTLKQKRFADEYIISGNATDAAIKAGYSPKYVNTNASKLLQNTTVRAYIDTRVNKMSKSKILDAQARRELLSSLAEDK
;
A
#
# COMPACT_ATOMS: atom_id res chain seq x y z
N MET A 1 -20.72 5.88 0.26
CA MET A 1 -19.33 5.44 0.51
C MET A 1 -18.57 6.61 1.09
N GLU A 2 -18.07 6.50 2.32
CA GLU A 2 -17.27 7.57 2.93
C GLU A 2 -15.96 7.77 2.16
N LYS A 3 -15.66 9.02 1.83
CA LYS A 3 -14.46 9.39 1.07
C LYS A 3 -13.27 9.42 2.03
N LEU A 4 -12.20 8.70 1.69
CA LEU A 4 -10.98 8.67 2.50
C LEU A 4 -10.39 10.08 2.66
N THR A 5 -10.17 10.51 3.90
CA THR A 5 -9.53 11.79 4.19
C THR A 5 -8.05 11.77 3.79
N LEU A 6 -7.45 12.94 3.57
CA LEU A 6 -6.03 13.03 3.20
C LEU A 6 -5.10 12.40 4.24
N LYS A 7 -5.42 12.53 5.54
CA LYS A 7 -4.65 11.90 6.62
C LYS A 7 -4.77 10.38 6.63
N GLN A 8 -5.96 9.84 6.38
CA GLN A 8 -6.17 8.39 6.25
C GLN A 8 -5.47 7.80 5.02
N LYS A 9 -5.41 8.55 3.90
CA LYS A 9 -4.62 8.14 2.72
C LYS A 9 -3.13 8.06 3.05
N ARG A 10 -2.58 9.12 3.64
CA ARG A 10 -1.17 9.15 4.07
C ARG A 10 -0.85 8.01 5.04
N PHE A 11 -1.74 7.76 6.00
CA PHE A 11 -1.60 6.63 6.93
C PHE A 11 -1.54 5.29 6.18
N ALA A 12 -2.46 5.06 5.25
CA ALA A 12 -2.49 3.81 4.49
C ALA A 12 -1.24 3.64 3.62
N ASP A 13 -0.80 4.71 2.95
CA ASP A 13 0.40 4.66 2.10
C ASP A 13 1.68 4.38 2.95
N GLU A 14 1.84 5.05 4.09
CA GLU A 14 2.96 4.79 5.01
C GLU A 14 2.89 3.39 5.63
N TYR A 15 1.68 2.88 5.91
CA TYR A 15 1.49 1.53 6.42
C TYR A 15 1.86 0.47 5.38
N ILE A 16 1.53 0.67 4.11
CA ILE A 16 1.95 -0.22 3.01
C ILE A 16 3.49 -0.27 2.90
N ILE A 17 4.16 0.85 3.15
CA ILE A 17 5.63 0.95 3.08
C ILE A 17 6.30 0.29 4.29
N SER A 18 5.81 0.59 5.50
CA SER A 18 6.50 0.24 6.76
C SER A 18 5.99 -1.02 7.44
N GLY A 19 4.74 -1.43 7.18
CA GLY A 19 4.05 -2.48 7.93
C GLY A 19 3.73 -2.13 9.40
N ASN A 20 4.13 -0.95 9.89
CA ASN A 20 3.94 -0.52 11.26
C ASN A 20 2.83 0.55 11.36
N ALA A 21 1.71 0.21 11.99
CA ALA A 21 0.58 1.13 12.14
C ALA A 21 0.93 2.37 12.98
N THR A 22 1.74 2.20 14.02
CA THR A 22 2.14 3.30 14.92
C THR A 22 2.97 4.32 14.15
N ASP A 23 4.02 3.86 13.49
CA ASP A 23 4.92 4.74 12.72
C ASP A 23 4.19 5.38 11.54
N ALA A 24 3.34 4.62 10.85
CA ALA A 24 2.53 5.14 9.75
C ALA A 24 1.58 6.26 10.21
N ALA A 25 0.98 6.13 11.39
CA ALA A 25 0.09 7.16 11.93
C ALA A 25 0.87 8.41 12.36
N ILE A 26 2.06 8.26 12.94
CA ILE A 26 2.93 9.38 13.28
C ILE A 26 3.31 10.16 12.00
N LYS A 27 3.78 9.46 10.97
CA LYS A 27 4.16 10.07 9.68
C LYS A 27 2.97 10.69 8.94
N ALA A 28 1.77 10.13 9.10
CA ALA A 28 0.55 10.70 8.55
C ALA A 28 0.06 11.97 9.28
N GLY A 29 0.71 12.36 10.38
CA GLY A 29 0.41 13.59 11.13
C GLY A 29 -0.67 13.40 12.19
N TYR A 30 -0.80 12.20 12.77
CA TYR A 30 -1.55 11.98 14.00
C TYR A 30 -0.69 12.28 15.23
N SER A 31 -1.31 12.79 16.30
CA SER A 31 -0.58 13.11 17.52
C SER A 31 -0.12 11.84 18.24
N PRO A 32 1.04 11.83 18.91
CA PRO A 32 1.55 10.65 19.61
C PRO A 32 0.56 10.05 20.61
N LYS A 33 -0.17 10.92 21.34
CA LYS A 33 -1.24 10.52 22.28
C LYS A 33 -2.38 9.77 21.58
N TYR A 34 -2.75 10.18 20.37
CA TYR A 34 -3.78 9.50 19.58
C TYR A 34 -3.27 8.14 19.08
N VAL A 35 -2.05 8.09 18.57
CA VAL A 35 -1.46 6.88 17.98
C VAL A 35 -1.39 5.74 18.99
N ASN A 36 -0.92 5.99 20.22
CA ASN A 36 -0.76 4.96 21.26
C ASN A 36 -2.04 4.16 21.56
N THR A 37 -3.22 4.73 21.31
CA THR A 37 -4.51 4.09 21.63
C THR A 37 -5.39 3.82 20.40
N ASN A 38 -5.09 4.42 19.25
CA ASN A 38 -5.97 4.39 18.08
C ASN A 38 -5.29 3.94 16.77
N ALA A 39 -3.97 3.68 16.75
CA ALA A 39 -3.29 3.19 15.56
C ALA A 39 -3.93 1.90 15.01
N SER A 40 -4.23 0.93 15.88
CA SER A 40 -4.89 -0.32 15.48
C SER A 40 -6.33 -0.09 14.98
N LYS A 41 -7.04 0.90 15.53
CA LYS A 41 -8.40 1.25 15.09
C LYS A 41 -8.41 1.86 13.68
N LEU A 42 -7.34 2.58 13.30
CA LEU A 42 -7.19 3.08 11.94
C LEU A 42 -7.08 1.94 10.92
N LEU A 43 -6.44 0.81 11.27
CA LEU A 43 -6.41 -0.39 10.43
C LEU A 43 -7.76 -1.12 10.36
N GLN A 44 -8.54 -1.07 11.45
CA GLN A 44 -9.87 -1.66 11.50
C GLN A 44 -10.91 -0.84 10.73
N ASN A 45 -10.59 0.39 10.35
CA ASN A 45 -11.47 1.20 9.52
C ASN A 45 -11.62 0.55 8.13
N THR A 46 -12.85 0.18 7.79
CA THR A 46 -13.17 -0.55 6.54
C THR A 46 -12.76 0.22 5.29
N THR A 47 -12.91 1.55 5.29
CA THR A 47 -12.54 2.41 4.17
C THR A 47 -11.01 2.46 3.97
N VAL A 48 -10.26 2.55 5.08
CA VAL A 48 -8.78 2.51 5.05
C VAL A 48 -8.30 1.14 4.55
N ARG A 49 -8.89 0.06 5.06
CA ARG A 49 -8.55 -1.30 4.65
C ARG A 49 -8.83 -1.55 3.17
N ALA A 50 -10.01 -1.16 2.69
CA ALA A 50 -10.35 -1.27 1.27
C ALA A 50 -9.37 -0.49 0.37
N TYR A 51 -8.90 0.68 0.81
CA TYR A 51 -7.88 1.44 0.09
C TYR A 51 -6.53 0.72 0.07
N ILE A 52 -6.08 0.17 1.21
CA ILE A 52 -4.85 -0.63 1.29
C ILE A 52 -4.92 -1.81 0.33
N ASP A 53 -6.01 -2.60 0.38
CA ASP A 53 -6.19 -3.78 -0.46
C ASP A 53 -6.16 -3.42 -1.95
N THR A 54 -6.80 -2.30 -2.32
CA THR A 54 -6.78 -1.80 -3.70
C THR A 54 -5.37 -1.43 -4.16
N ARG A 55 -4.59 -0.75 -3.31
CA ARG A 55 -3.22 -0.32 -3.62
C ARG A 55 -2.27 -1.50 -3.73
N VAL A 56 -2.35 -2.45 -2.79
CA VAL A 56 -1.56 -3.68 -2.80
C VAL A 56 -1.87 -4.52 -4.05
N ASN A 57 -3.15 -4.72 -4.37
CA ASN A 57 -3.55 -5.43 -5.58
C ASN A 57 -3.03 -4.76 -6.86
N LYS A 58 -3.07 -3.42 -6.93
CA LYS A 58 -2.51 -2.67 -8.06
C LYS A 58 -0.99 -2.85 -8.18
N MET A 59 -0.27 -2.80 -7.06
CA MET A 59 1.19 -3.04 -7.05
C MET A 59 1.53 -4.48 -7.46
N SER A 60 0.82 -5.48 -6.95
CA SER A 60 1.02 -6.88 -7.31
C SER A 60 0.77 -7.13 -8.79
N LYS A 61 -0.34 -6.60 -9.35
CA LYS A 61 -0.63 -6.69 -10.79
C LYS A 61 0.48 -6.05 -11.63
N SER A 62 0.95 -4.86 -11.24
CA SER A 62 2.04 -4.18 -11.93
C SER A 62 3.34 -4.99 -11.92
N LYS A 63 3.68 -5.61 -10.78
CA LYS A 63 4.88 -6.46 -10.67
C LYS A 63 4.78 -7.72 -11.53
N ILE A 64 3.60 -8.34 -11.61
CA ILE A 64 3.37 -9.51 -12.46
C ILE A 64 3.56 -9.15 -13.94
N LEU A 65 2.97 -8.03 -14.40
CA LEU A 65 3.11 -7.56 -15.78
C LEU A 65 4.58 -7.27 -16.13
N ASP A 66 5.34 -6.63 -15.22
CA ASP A 66 6.77 -6.37 -15.42
C ASP A 66 7.58 -7.68 -15.55
N ALA A 67 7.29 -8.67 -14.70
CA ALA A 67 7.94 -9.97 -14.78
C ALA A 67 7.61 -10.72 -16.08
N GLN A 68 6.37 -10.62 -16.57
CA GLN A 68 5.95 -11.21 -17.84
C GLN A 68 6.67 -10.55 -19.02
N ALA A 69 6.68 -9.21 -19.08
CA ALA A 69 7.35 -8.47 -20.15
C ALA A 69 8.86 -8.79 -20.21
N ARG A 70 9.51 -8.92 -19.04
CA ARG A 70 10.92 -9.30 -18.97
C ARG A 70 11.16 -10.72 -19.47
N ARG A 71 10.26 -11.66 -19.18
CA ARG A 71 10.34 -13.04 -19.65
C ARG A 71 10.21 -13.13 -21.17
N GLU A 72 9.26 -12.41 -21.76
CA GLU A 72 9.05 -12.36 -23.22
C GLU A 72 10.29 -11.81 -23.93
N LEU A 73 10.87 -10.72 -23.42
CA LEU A 73 12.12 -10.14 -23.95
C LEU A 73 13.29 -11.14 -23.91
N LEU A 74 13.44 -11.90 -22.83
CA LEU A 74 14.50 -12.91 -22.72
C LEU A 74 14.29 -14.08 -23.70
N SER A 75 13.03 -14.47 -23.95
CA SER A 75 12.71 -15.52 -24.94
C SER A 75 13.06 -15.07 -26.35
N SER A 76 12.67 -13.86 -26.73
CA SER A 76 12.97 -13.34 -28.08
C SER A 76 14.47 -13.22 -28.35
N LEU A 77 15.26 -12.83 -27.34
CA LEU A 77 16.72 -12.79 -27.46
C LEU A 77 17.36 -14.19 -27.59
N ALA A 78 16.73 -15.22 -27.01
CA ALA A 78 17.22 -16.59 -27.11
C ALA A 78 16.87 -17.25 -28.46
N GLU A 79 15.79 -16.80 -29.11
CA GLU A 79 15.33 -17.28 -30.42
C GLU A 79 16.08 -16.64 -31.61
N ASP A 80 16.69 -15.46 -31.43
CA ASP A 80 17.42 -14.72 -32.47
C ASP A 80 18.88 -15.23 -32.68
N LYS A 81 19.17 -16.48 -32.29
CA LYS A 81 20.51 -17.09 -32.31
C LYS A 81 20.50 -18.47 -32.98
#